data_AF-A0A7S0JFG8-F1
#
_entry.id   AF-A0A7S0JFG8-F1
#
_cell.length_a   1.000
_cell.length_b   1.000
_cell.length_c   1.000
_cell.angle_alpha   90.00
_cell.angle_beta   90.00
_cell.angle_gamma   90.00
#
_symmetry.space_group_name_H-M   'P 1'
#
loop_
_entity.id
_entity.type
_entity.pdbx_description
1 polymer ?
#
loop_
_entity_poly.entity_id
_entity_poly.type
_entity_poly.pdbx_seq_one_letter_code
_entity_poly.pdbx_strand_id
1 'polypeptide(L)'
;SRRGDLAPRLHIAVPCLQNRQVMLKSVFLHLLAVSPGARPPLAHGNVHASVRQQPSVGAPPPTRPSPLSRASFGYLSPTLELGARQPLSASDLPDLSKSDSSRAVADKLEAQWESAVSDPVAGRRGILLAMWRTFGLEFSLAGVVKLASDVCQVASPLLLRHIIGMLEEGCALREGLRSSAMLLGLSALQAFCLRHYFSMVFRTGMRLRAAVVCIAFRKMLRLSPSARLAFSSGEITNLMGSDANRLSELTPYLHALWFAPLQVVSALCLLWREIGPSALPGLVVIALLLHANKRIAAATYRC
;
A
#
# COMPACT_ATOMS: atom_id res chain seq x y z
N SER A 1 10.97 -34.83 -43.49
CA SER A 1 11.56 -33.52 -43.85
C SER A 1 10.50 -32.45 -43.70
N ARG A 2 10.81 -31.40 -42.92
CA ARG A 2 10.06 -30.14 -42.67
C ARG A 2 8.73 -30.22 -41.87
N ARG A 3 8.86 -30.09 -40.55
CA ARG A 3 7.91 -29.32 -39.71
C ARG A 3 8.24 -27.84 -39.92
N GLY A 4 7.25 -27.06 -40.32
CA GLY A 4 7.34 -25.61 -40.43
C GLY A 4 6.80 -24.93 -39.17
N ASP A 5 7.59 -24.01 -38.66
CA ASP A 5 7.33 -23.15 -37.51
C ASP A 5 6.00 -22.39 -37.58
N LEU A 6 5.20 -22.48 -36.52
CA LEU A 6 4.21 -21.46 -36.16
C LEU A 6 4.41 -21.07 -34.69
N ALA A 7 5.48 -20.34 -34.42
CA ALA A 7 5.63 -19.57 -33.20
C ALA A 7 5.07 -18.15 -33.44
N PRO A 8 4.03 -17.72 -32.72
CA PRO A 8 3.52 -16.36 -32.89
C PRO A 8 4.45 -15.35 -32.23
N ARG A 9 4.76 -14.31 -33.00
CA ARG A 9 5.50 -13.11 -32.62
C ARG A 9 4.94 -12.50 -31.33
N LEU A 10 5.68 -12.60 -30.23
CA LEU A 10 5.49 -11.82 -29.01
C LEU A 10 6.55 -10.69 -28.97
N HIS A 11 6.55 -9.84 -30.00
CA HIS A 11 7.32 -8.60 -29.96
C HIS A 11 6.51 -7.50 -29.26
N ILE A 12 7.00 -7.10 -28.09
CA ILE A 12 7.14 -5.70 -27.65
C ILE A 12 5.86 -4.85 -27.72
N ALA A 13 5.15 -4.78 -26.60
CA ALA A 13 4.31 -3.64 -26.26
C ALA A 13 4.21 -3.49 -24.73
N VAL A 14 5.36 -3.26 -24.08
CA VAL A 14 5.41 -2.67 -22.73
C VAL A 14 6.42 -1.52 -22.72
N PRO A 15 6.08 -0.36 -23.29
CA PRO A 15 6.63 0.90 -22.76
C PRO A 15 5.57 1.89 -22.27
N CYS A 16 4.28 1.56 -22.27
CA CYS A 16 3.23 2.55 -21.97
C CYS A 16 2.75 2.58 -20.50
N LEU A 17 3.03 1.54 -19.69
CA LEU A 17 2.62 1.48 -18.27
C LEU A 17 3.72 1.91 -17.29
N GLN A 18 4.97 2.04 -17.75
CA GLN A 18 6.08 2.54 -16.93
C GLN A 18 5.92 4.03 -16.60
N ASN A 19 5.20 4.80 -17.42
CA ASN A 19 5.17 6.26 -17.37
C ASN A 19 4.09 6.84 -16.44
N ARG A 20 3.13 6.03 -15.96
CA ARG A 20 2.11 6.47 -14.98
C ARG A 20 2.44 6.12 -13.53
N GLN A 21 3.35 5.17 -13.30
CA GLN A 21 3.76 4.74 -11.95
C GLN A 21 4.73 5.70 -11.26
N VAL A 22 5.34 6.62 -12.02
CA VAL A 22 6.37 7.52 -11.51
C VAL A 22 5.80 8.81 -10.92
N MET A 23 4.68 9.32 -11.48
CA MET A 23 3.92 10.47 -10.94
C MET A 23 3.58 10.32 -9.45
N LEU A 24 3.33 9.09 -8.99
CA LEU A 24 2.99 8.80 -7.60
C LEU A 24 4.19 8.65 -6.67
N LYS A 25 5.36 8.25 -7.20
CA LYS A 25 6.61 8.18 -6.42
C LYS A 25 7.13 9.58 -6.07
N SER A 26 6.91 10.58 -6.92
CA SER A 26 7.38 11.95 -6.69
C SER A 26 6.63 12.69 -5.58
N VAL A 27 5.31 12.49 -5.47
CA VAL A 27 4.50 13.09 -4.37
C VAL A 27 4.83 12.44 -3.02
N PHE A 28 5.22 11.15 -3.00
CA PHE A 28 5.53 10.42 -1.78
C PHE A 28 6.96 10.69 -1.27
N LEU A 29 7.92 10.99 -2.15
CA LEU A 29 9.29 11.33 -1.74
C LEU A 29 9.41 12.74 -1.12
N HIS A 30 8.49 13.65 -1.38
CA HIS A 30 8.50 14.99 -0.75
C HIS A 30 7.99 15.01 0.70
N LEU A 31 7.34 13.94 1.18
CA LEU A 31 6.86 13.83 2.56
C LEU A 31 7.82 13.08 3.50
N LEU A 32 8.91 12.50 2.98
CA LEU A 32 9.88 11.70 3.75
C LEU A 32 11.30 12.31 3.76
N ALA A 33 11.44 13.61 3.51
CA ALA A 33 12.70 14.31 3.68
C ALA A 33 13.04 14.52 5.17
N VAL A 34 13.34 13.41 5.87
CA VAL A 34 14.21 13.43 7.05
C VAL A 34 15.63 13.23 6.53
N SER A 35 16.48 14.22 6.83
CA SER A 35 17.86 14.36 6.38
C SER A 35 18.74 13.11 6.63
N PRO A 36 19.64 12.72 5.70
CA PRO A 36 20.63 11.67 5.96
C PRO A 36 21.87 12.29 6.64
N GLY A 37 21.94 12.16 7.96
CA GLY A 37 23.15 12.48 8.74
C GLY A 37 24.00 11.25 9.02
N ALA A 38 25.25 11.28 8.52
CA ALA A 38 26.42 10.50 8.94
C ALA A 38 26.44 8.97 8.74
N ARG A 39 27.30 8.49 7.83
CA ARG A 39 27.80 7.10 7.80
C ARG A 39 28.97 6.97 8.80
N PRO A 40 28.98 5.99 9.72
CA PRO A 40 30.21 5.63 10.41
C PRO A 40 31.08 4.73 9.51
N PRO A 41 32.41 4.67 9.75
CA PRO A 41 33.35 3.95 8.90
C PRO A 41 33.22 2.43 9.05
N LEU A 42 33.45 1.71 7.95
CA LEU A 42 33.48 0.26 7.88
C LEU A 42 34.75 -0.27 8.55
N ALA A 43 34.60 -0.82 9.76
CA ALA A 43 35.62 -1.67 10.36
C ALA A 43 35.43 -3.11 9.87
N HIS A 44 36.35 -3.58 9.03
CA HIS A 44 36.52 -5.01 8.75
C HIS A 44 37.02 -5.70 10.03
N GLY A 45 36.11 -6.29 10.79
CA GLY A 45 36.42 -7.18 11.91
C GLY A 45 35.81 -8.56 11.64
N ASN A 46 36.64 -9.60 11.67
CA ASN A 46 36.20 -10.99 11.64
C ASN A 46 35.26 -11.27 12.82
N VAL A 47 33.98 -11.54 12.53
CA VAL A 47 33.00 -11.93 13.56
C VAL A 47 32.53 -13.35 13.29
N HIS A 48 33.37 -14.32 13.65
CA HIS A 48 32.87 -15.58 14.21
C HIS A 48 32.44 -15.30 15.67
N ALA A 49 31.37 -14.53 15.86
CA ALA A 49 30.70 -14.49 17.15
C ALA A 49 29.70 -15.63 17.18
N SER A 50 29.99 -16.63 18.01
CA SER A 50 29.03 -17.61 18.47
C SER A 50 27.80 -16.87 19.00
N VAL A 51 26.69 -16.96 18.26
CA VAL A 51 25.39 -16.41 18.70
C VAL A 51 24.99 -17.22 19.92
N ARG A 52 25.30 -16.69 21.10
CA ARG A 52 24.80 -17.21 22.36
C ARG A 52 23.30 -16.98 22.36
N GLN A 53 22.52 -18.02 22.07
CA GLN A 53 21.07 -18.01 22.21
C GLN A 53 20.75 -17.70 23.68
N GLN A 54 20.41 -16.44 23.98
CA GLN A 54 19.76 -16.11 25.23
C GLN A 54 18.33 -16.65 25.16
N PRO A 55 17.81 -17.28 26.24
CA PRO A 55 16.44 -17.76 26.27
C PRO A 55 15.48 -16.58 26.07
N SER A 56 14.52 -16.75 25.16
CA SER A 56 13.49 -15.77 24.81
C SER A 56 12.76 -15.26 26.05
N VAL A 57 13.07 -14.03 26.50
CA VAL A 57 12.46 -13.43 27.70
C VAL A 57 11.04 -12.91 27.43
N GLY A 58 10.63 -12.80 26.16
CA GLY A 58 9.27 -12.39 25.78
C GLY A 58 8.38 -13.57 25.44
N ALA A 59 7.22 -13.70 26.09
CA ALA A 59 6.17 -14.60 25.62
C ALA A 59 5.77 -14.20 24.17
N PRO A 60 5.67 -15.14 23.22
CA PRO A 60 5.26 -14.83 21.87
C PRO A 60 3.86 -14.19 21.89
N PRO A 61 3.60 -13.17 21.05
CA PRO A 61 2.28 -12.53 21.04
C PRO A 61 1.21 -13.59 20.74
N PRO A 62 0.02 -13.47 21.34
CA PRO A 62 -1.00 -14.49 21.23
C PRO A 62 -1.39 -14.72 19.77
N THR A 63 -1.42 -15.99 19.36
CA THR A 63 -1.82 -16.42 18.00
C THR A 63 -3.23 -15.98 17.63
N ARG A 64 -4.07 -15.66 18.63
CA ARG A 64 -5.38 -15.03 18.47
C ARG A 64 -5.52 -13.86 19.47
N PRO A 65 -5.27 -12.61 19.04
CA PRO A 65 -5.52 -11.46 19.90
C PRO A 65 -7.02 -11.25 20.10
N SER A 66 -7.38 -10.65 21.25
CA SER A 66 -8.75 -10.20 21.50
C SER A 66 -9.21 -9.21 20.42
N PRO A 67 -10.51 -9.10 20.11
CA PRO A 67 -11.00 -8.22 19.05
C PRO A 67 -10.59 -6.76 19.28
N LEU A 68 -10.57 -6.31 20.54
CA LEU A 68 -10.10 -4.97 20.91
C LEU A 68 -8.59 -4.80 20.65
N SER A 69 -7.77 -5.78 21.05
CA SER A 69 -6.32 -5.79 20.79
C SER A 69 -6.00 -5.82 19.29
N ARG A 70 -6.83 -6.50 18.50
CA ARG A 70 -6.72 -6.51 17.04
C ARG A 70 -7.10 -5.18 16.41
N ALA A 71 -8.13 -4.51 16.92
CA ALA A 71 -8.56 -3.20 16.46
C ALA A 71 -7.52 -2.12 16.76
N SER A 72 -6.98 -2.09 17.98
CA SER A 72 -5.99 -1.09 18.39
C SER A 72 -4.54 -1.43 18.01
N PHE A 73 -4.31 -2.56 17.33
CA PHE A 73 -2.97 -3.12 17.08
C PHE A 73 -2.15 -3.41 18.35
N GLY A 74 -2.80 -3.50 19.52
CA GLY A 74 -2.13 -3.77 20.80
C GLY A 74 -1.45 -5.13 20.88
N TYR A 75 -1.76 -6.06 19.97
CA TYR A 75 -1.05 -7.34 19.87
C TYR A 75 0.43 -7.20 19.48
N LEU A 76 0.82 -6.04 18.95
CA LEU A 76 2.22 -5.73 18.61
C LEU A 76 3.02 -5.21 19.81
N SER A 77 2.37 -4.69 20.85
CA SER A 77 3.03 -4.11 22.03
C SER A 77 4.13 -4.99 22.65
N PRO A 78 3.94 -6.30 22.90
CA PRO A 78 5.00 -7.11 23.50
C PRO A 78 6.27 -7.20 22.63
N THR A 79 6.11 -7.30 21.31
CA THR A 79 7.24 -7.32 20.38
C THR A 79 7.94 -5.96 20.30
N LEU A 80 7.17 -4.86 20.34
CA LEU A 80 7.72 -3.51 20.35
C LEU A 80 8.47 -3.20 21.64
N GLU A 81 7.94 -3.63 22.79
CA GLU A 81 8.61 -3.49 24.08
C GLU A 81 9.89 -4.31 24.15
N LEU A 82 9.89 -5.53 23.59
CA LEU A 82 11.10 -6.34 23.47
C LEU A 82 12.15 -5.64 22.60
N GLY A 83 11.74 -5.10 21.45
CA GLY A 83 12.62 -4.37 20.54
C GLY A 83 13.16 -3.05 21.10
N ALA A 84 12.45 -2.44 22.05
CA ALA A 84 12.94 -1.27 22.78
C ALA A 84 14.04 -1.62 23.80
N ARG A 85 14.07 -2.87 24.28
CA ARG A 85 15.04 -3.35 25.28
C ARG A 85 16.25 -4.02 24.65
N GLN A 86 16.07 -4.70 23.52
CA GLN A 86 17.13 -5.43 22.84
C GLN A 86 16.95 -5.43 21.31
N PRO A 87 18.04 -5.53 20.53
CA PRO A 87 17.94 -5.80 19.10
C PRO A 87 17.17 -7.12 18.85
N LEU A 88 16.10 -7.06 18.07
CA LEU A 88 15.26 -8.23 17.79
C LEU A 88 15.98 -9.21 16.86
N SER A 89 15.96 -10.48 17.24
CA SER A 89 16.39 -11.60 16.38
C SER A 89 15.20 -12.24 15.67
N ALA A 90 15.45 -13.01 14.61
CA ALA A 90 14.39 -13.68 13.85
C ALA A 90 13.54 -14.64 14.70
N SER A 91 14.12 -15.23 15.76
CA SER A 91 13.43 -16.10 16.72
C SER A 91 12.46 -15.37 17.65
N ASP A 92 12.63 -14.05 17.81
CA ASP A 92 11.80 -13.23 18.71
C ASP A 92 10.52 -12.73 18.03
N LEU A 93 10.43 -12.92 16.71
CA LEU A 93 9.30 -12.47 15.91
C LEU A 93 8.22 -13.56 15.87
N PRO A 94 6.94 -13.17 15.91
CA PRO A 94 5.86 -14.14 15.80
C PRO A 94 5.82 -14.77 14.41
N ASP A 95 5.44 -16.05 14.40
CA ASP A 95 5.15 -16.76 13.17
C ASP A 95 3.99 -16.12 12.40
N LEU A 96 4.10 -16.22 11.08
CA LEU A 96 3.10 -15.72 10.18
C LEU A 96 1.80 -16.53 10.30
N SER A 97 0.64 -15.86 10.19
CA SER A 97 -0.64 -16.57 10.20
C SER A 97 -0.70 -17.57 9.04
N LYS A 98 -1.33 -18.73 9.25
CA LYS A 98 -1.48 -19.76 8.20
C LYS A 98 -2.10 -19.20 6.92
N SER A 99 -3.01 -18.23 7.06
CA SER A 99 -3.67 -17.55 5.93
C SER A 99 -2.78 -16.61 5.13
N ASP A 100 -1.72 -16.09 5.75
CA ASP A 100 -0.73 -15.22 5.10
C ASP A 100 0.48 -15.99 4.57
N SER A 101 0.60 -17.30 4.88
CA SER A 101 1.73 -18.12 4.42
C SER A 101 1.89 -18.07 2.90
N SER A 102 3.14 -17.98 2.44
CA SER A 102 3.48 -17.90 1.01
C SER A 102 2.86 -19.04 0.20
N ARG A 103 2.85 -20.26 0.77
CA ARG A 103 2.20 -21.43 0.18
C ARG A 103 0.70 -21.22 0.00
N ALA A 104 -0.02 -20.85 1.06
CA ALA A 104 -1.47 -20.68 0.99
C ALA A 104 -1.90 -19.57 0.01
N VAL A 105 -1.18 -18.45 -0.03
CA VAL A 105 -1.51 -17.36 -0.97
C VAL A 105 -1.14 -17.70 -2.41
N ALA A 106 -0.03 -18.42 -2.63
CA ALA A 106 0.37 -18.89 -3.95
C ALA A 106 -0.62 -19.92 -4.49
N ASP A 107 -0.99 -20.93 -3.70
CA ASP A 107 -1.93 -21.98 -4.09
C ASP A 107 -3.30 -21.38 -4.47
N LYS A 108 -3.78 -20.38 -3.71
CA LYS A 108 -5.02 -19.66 -4.02
C LYS A 108 -4.95 -18.89 -5.34
N LEU A 109 -3.83 -18.20 -5.61
CA LEU A 109 -3.67 -17.44 -6.86
C LEU A 109 -3.48 -18.38 -8.07
N GLU A 110 -2.74 -19.47 -7.89
CA GLU A 110 -2.49 -20.49 -8.93
C GLU A 110 -3.80 -21.20 -9.32
N ALA A 111 -4.65 -21.56 -8.37
CA ALA A 111 -5.97 -22.13 -8.65
C ALA A 111 -6.88 -21.18 -9.44
N GLN A 112 -6.90 -19.89 -9.08
CA GLN A 112 -7.68 -18.87 -9.80
C GLN A 112 -7.08 -18.58 -11.18
N TRP A 113 -5.76 -18.67 -11.32
CA TRP A 113 -5.06 -18.53 -12.59
C TRP A 113 -5.44 -19.64 -13.57
N GLU A 114 -5.37 -20.90 -13.13
CA GLU A 114 -5.69 -22.06 -13.98
C GLU A 114 -7.15 -22.03 -14.44
N SER A 115 -8.07 -21.64 -13.55
CA SER A 115 -9.47 -21.40 -13.90
C SER A 115 -9.62 -20.27 -14.94
N ALA A 116 -8.83 -19.19 -14.81
CA ALA A 116 -8.89 -18.07 -15.73
C ALA A 116 -8.23 -18.36 -17.10
N VAL A 117 -7.18 -19.18 -17.16
CA VAL A 117 -6.52 -19.56 -18.42
C VAL A 117 -7.35 -20.56 -19.22
N SER A 118 -8.16 -21.37 -18.54
CA SER A 118 -9.08 -22.32 -19.19
C SER A 118 -10.27 -21.63 -19.86
N ASP A 119 -10.52 -20.36 -19.56
CA ASP A 119 -11.57 -19.56 -20.17
C ASP A 119 -11.08 -18.98 -21.53
N PRO A 120 -11.67 -19.40 -22.67
CA PRO A 120 -11.24 -18.96 -24.01
C PRO A 120 -11.38 -17.45 -24.24
N VAL A 121 -12.17 -16.74 -23.42
CA VAL A 121 -12.40 -15.29 -23.53
C VAL A 121 -11.35 -14.48 -22.76
N ALA A 122 -10.65 -15.10 -21.80
CA ALA A 122 -9.89 -14.37 -20.79
C ALA A 122 -8.54 -13.82 -21.26
N GLY A 123 -7.89 -14.43 -22.26
CA GLY A 123 -6.64 -13.92 -22.88
C GLY A 123 -5.63 -13.31 -21.89
N ARG A 124 -5.06 -12.13 -22.21
CA ARG A 124 -4.15 -11.38 -21.31
C ARG A 124 -4.82 -10.84 -20.03
N ARG A 125 -6.16 -10.84 -19.95
CA ARG A 125 -6.91 -10.38 -18.76
C ARG A 125 -7.01 -11.48 -17.69
N GLY A 126 -6.68 -12.73 -18.01
CA GLY A 126 -6.70 -13.85 -17.07
C GLY A 126 -5.89 -13.60 -15.80
N ILE A 127 -4.70 -12.98 -15.90
CA ILE A 127 -3.87 -12.61 -14.74
C ILE A 127 -4.56 -11.65 -13.79
N LEU A 128 -5.03 -10.53 -14.34
CA LEU A 128 -5.63 -9.46 -13.57
C LEU A 128 -6.94 -9.94 -12.94
N LEU A 129 -7.69 -10.77 -13.67
CA LEU A 129 -8.91 -11.38 -13.18
C LEU A 129 -8.63 -12.39 -12.06
N ALA A 130 -7.61 -13.23 -12.19
CA ALA A 130 -7.20 -14.17 -11.15
C ALA A 130 -6.77 -13.42 -9.88
N MET A 131 -5.93 -12.38 -10.02
CA MET A 131 -5.53 -11.51 -8.91
C MET A 131 -6.74 -10.85 -8.24
N TRP A 132 -7.70 -10.35 -9.04
CA TRP A 132 -8.93 -9.76 -8.52
C TRP A 132 -9.81 -10.77 -7.80
N ARG A 133 -9.96 -11.99 -8.31
CA ARG A 133 -10.72 -13.05 -7.62
C ARG A 133 -10.05 -13.49 -6.32
N THR A 134 -8.71 -13.51 -6.25
CA THR A 134 -7.98 -13.90 -5.04
C THR A 134 -7.95 -12.81 -3.98
N PHE A 135 -7.70 -11.56 -4.35
CA PHE A 135 -7.41 -10.47 -3.41
C PHE A 135 -8.46 -9.34 -3.43
N GLY A 136 -9.34 -9.31 -4.43
CA GLY A 136 -10.26 -8.20 -4.69
C GLY A 136 -11.30 -7.98 -3.60
N LEU A 137 -11.74 -9.02 -2.87
CA LEU A 137 -12.67 -8.85 -1.76
C LEU A 137 -12.03 -8.03 -0.63
N GLU A 138 -10.85 -8.44 -0.16
CA GLU A 138 -10.13 -7.73 0.91
C GLU A 138 -9.72 -6.32 0.47
N PHE A 139 -9.28 -6.20 -0.77
CA PHE A 139 -8.93 -4.92 -1.38
C PHE A 139 -10.14 -3.98 -1.47
N SER A 140 -11.30 -4.45 -1.94
CA SER A 140 -12.53 -3.65 -2.02
C SER A 140 -13.04 -3.24 -0.63
N LEU A 141 -12.96 -4.13 0.37
CA LEU A 141 -13.33 -3.82 1.74
C LEU A 141 -12.44 -2.71 2.31
N ALA A 142 -11.15 -2.71 2.00
CA ALA A 142 -10.26 -1.60 2.35
C ALA A 142 -10.74 -0.27 1.74
N GLY A 143 -11.21 -0.29 0.49
CA GLY A 143 -11.82 0.87 -0.16
C GLY A 143 -13.04 1.43 0.57
N VAL A 144 -13.92 0.56 1.09
CA VAL A 144 -15.08 0.97 1.90
C VAL A 144 -14.64 1.64 3.20
N VAL A 145 -13.63 1.08 3.89
CA VAL A 145 -13.06 1.68 5.10
C VAL A 145 -12.42 3.04 4.79
N LYS A 146 -11.79 3.20 3.62
CA LYS A 146 -11.26 4.48 3.16
C LYS A 146 -12.35 5.51 2.93
N LEU A 147 -13.46 5.13 2.28
CA LEU A 147 -14.62 6.00 2.10
C LEU A 147 -15.15 6.52 3.42
N ALA A 148 -15.28 5.66 4.44
CA ALA A 148 -15.72 6.08 5.77
C ALA A 148 -14.78 7.12 6.39
N SER A 149 -13.45 6.92 6.25
CA SER A 149 -12.45 7.90 6.68
C SER A 149 -12.61 9.24 5.95
N ASP A 150 -12.83 9.22 4.62
CA ASP A 150 -12.95 10.43 3.81
C ASP A 150 -14.23 11.23 4.12
N VAL A 151 -15.34 10.54 4.38
CA VAL A 151 -16.58 11.17 4.86
C VAL A 151 -16.33 11.86 6.20
N CYS A 152 -15.63 11.22 7.13
CA CYS A 152 -15.29 11.84 8.41
C CYS A 152 -14.39 13.08 8.20
N GLN A 153 -13.40 12.99 7.33
CA GLN A 153 -12.50 14.11 7.01
C GLN A 153 -13.25 15.32 6.45
N VAL A 154 -14.23 15.10 5.57
CA VAL A 154 -15.05 16.16 4.96
C VAL A 154 -16.07 16.74 5.95
N ALA A 155 -16.56 15.94 6.90
CA ALA A 155 -17.49 16.41 7.92
C ALA A 155 -16.82 17.28 8.99
N SER A 156 -15.53 17.08 9.29
CA SER A 156 -14.77 17.86 10.28
C SER A 156 -14.83 19.39 10.06
N PRO A 157 -14.53 19.95 8.86
CA PRO A 157 -14.61 21.40 8.64
C PRO A 157 -16.04 21.95 8.72
N LEU A 158 -17.06 21.16 8.37
CA LEU A 158 -18.47 21.58 8.49
C LEU A 158 -18.88 21.73 9.96
N LEU A 159 -18.46 20.79 10.80
CA LEU A 159 -18.71 20.86 12.23
C LEU A 159 -17.91 22.00 12.88
N LEU A 160 -16.67 22.24 12.43
CA LEU A 160 -15.88 23.37 12.90
C LEU A 160 -16.56 24.71 12.58
N ARG A 161 -17.11 24.87 11.38
CA ARG A 161 -17.91 26.05 11.01
C ARG A 161 -19.10 26.23 11.95
N HIS A 162 -19.81 25.14 12.27
CA HIS A 162 -20.95 25.19 13.18
C HIS A 162 -20.54 25.65 14.59
N ILE A 163 -19.40 25.16 15.10
CA ILE A 163 -18.85 25.58 16.39
C ILE A 163 -18.48 27.07 16.38
N ILE A 164 -17.88 27.57 15.30
CA ILE A 164 -17.54 28.99 15.18
C ILE A 164 -18.80 29.86 15.22
N GLY A 165 -19.83 29.52 14.45
CA GLY A 165 -21.10 30.26 14.47
C GLY A 165 -21.79 30.27 15.84
N MET A 166 -21.78 29.13 16.54
CA MET A 166 -22.29 29.07 17.92
C MET A 166 -21.51 29.97 18.89
N LEU A 167 -20.20 30.13 18.68
CA LEU A 167 -19.37 30.97 19.53
C LEU A 167 -19.67 32.45 19.30
N GLU A 168 -19.92 32.85 18.04
CA GLU A 168 -20.31 34.21 17.66
C GLU A 168 -21.68 34.61 18.25
N GLU A 169 -22.64 33.68 18.28
CA GLU A 169 -24.00 33.91 18.80
C GLU A 169 -24.10 33.85 20.34
N GLY A 170 -23.04 33.44 21.04
CA GLY A 170 -23.03 33.31 22.50
C GLY A 170 -23.73 32.05 23.00
N CYS A 171 -23.18 30.87 22.68
CA CYS A 171 -23.74 29.58 23.11
C CYS A 171 -23.46 29.21 24.58
N ALA A 172 -24.30 28.32 25.13
CA ALA A 172 -24.06 27.72 26.44
C ALA A 172 -22.86 26.75 26.39
N LEU A 173 -22.05 26.74 27.45
CA LEU A 173 -20.85 25.89 27.55
C LEU A 173 -21.12 24.41 27.25
N ARG A 174 -22.26 23.87 27.72
CA ARG A 174 -22.66 22.48 27.49
C ARG A 174 -22.79 22.15 26.01
N GLU A 175 -23.30 23.08 25.21
CA GLU A 175 -23.52 22.91 23.78
C GLU A 175 -22.19 22.96 23.02
N GLY A 176 -21.33 23.93 23.38
CA GLY A 176 -19.95 24.01 22.85
C GLY A 176 -19.12 22.77 23.16
N LEU A 177 -19.22 22.23 24.39
CA LEU A 177 -18.55 20.98 24.78
C LEU A 177 -19.08 19.77 23.99
N ARG A 178 -20.39 19.69 23.75
CA ARG A 178 -21.01 18.61 22.97
C ARG A 178 -20.48 18.60 21.53
N SER A 179 -20.49 19.74 20.86
CA SER A 179 -20.00 19.87 19.48
C SER A 179 -18.49 19.63 19.38
N SER A 180 -17.71 20.09 20.37
CA SER A 180 -16.26 19.82 20.43
C SER A 180 -15.96 18.33 20.65
N ALA A 181 -16.70 17.65 21.53
CA ALA A 181 -16.58 16.21 21.75
C ALA A 181 -16.95 15.41 20.48
N MET A 182 -17.97 15.87 19.73
CA MET A 182 -18.34 15.28 18.43
C MET A 182 -17.20 15.43 17.41
N LEU A 183 -16.54 16.59 17.34
CA LEU A 183 -15.40 16.82 16.46
C LEU A 183 -14.22 15.91 16.81
N LEU A 184 -13.94 15.74 18.11
CA LEU A 184 -12.92 14.80 18.58
C LEU A 184 -13.27 13.36 18.19
N GLY A 185 -14.52 12.95 18.40
CA GLY A 185 -15.01 11.61 18.02
C GLY A 185 -14.89 11.35 16.52
N LEU A 186 -15.26 12.33 15.70
CA LEU A 186 -15.14 12.25 14.24
C LEU A 186 -13.69 12.14 13.78
N SER A 187 -12.80 12.93 14.38
CA SER A 187 -11.36 12.91 14.10
C SER A 187 -10.72 11.57 14.52
N ALA A 188 -11.11 11.04 15.68
CA ALA A 188 -10.65 9.74 16.15
C ALA A 188 -11.13 8.60 15.23
N LEU A 189 -12.41 8.64 14.82
CA LEU A 189 -12.97 7.67 13.87
C LEU A 189 -12.28 7.74 12.51
N GLN A 190 -12.04 8.96 11.99
CA GLN A 190 -11.28 9.19 10.76
C GLN A 190 -9.91 8.52 10.83
N ALA A 191 -9.15 8.78 11.90
CA ALA A 191 -7.80 8.24 12.10
C ALA A 191 -7.82 6.71 12.23
N PHE A 192 -8.79 6.17 12.97
CA PHE A 192 -9.00 4.74 13.14
C PHE A 192 -9.27 4.04 11.80
N CYS A 193 -10.23 4.54 11.02
CA CYS A 193 -10.53 4.02 9.69
C CYS A 193 -9.32 4.12 8.76
N LEU A 194 -8.61 5.25 8.77
CA LEU A 194 -7.43 5.43 7.92
C LEU A 194 -6.31 4.42 8.27
N ARG A 195 -6.09 4.17 9.56
CA ARG A 195 -5.11 3.18 10.02
C ARG A 195 -5.47 1.78 9.54
N HIS A 196 -6.74 1.39 9.68
CA HIS A 196 -7.22 0.09 9.21
C HIS A 196 -7.15 -0.06 7.69
N TYR A 197 -7.50 0.99 6.95
CA TYR A 197 -7.30 1.04 5.50
C TYR A 197 -5.86 0.69 5.12
N PHE A 198 -4.88 1.41 5.69
CA PHE A 198 -3.47 1.16 5.41
C PHE A 198 -3.05 -0.27 5.76
N SER A 199 -3.44 -0.76 6.92
CA SER A 199 -3.14 -2.13 7.34
C SER A 199 -3.65 -3.17 6.34
N MET A 200 -4.89 -3.00 5.84
CA MET A 200 -5.47 -3.91 4.86
C MET A 200 -4.73 -3.87 3.52
N VAL A 201 -4.52 -2.68 2.93
CA VAL A 201 -3.87 -2.58 1.61
C VAL A 201 -2.41 -2.99 1.62
N PHE A 202 -1.67 -2.72 2.71
CA PHE A 202 -0.29 -3.19 2.85
C PHE A 202 -0.25 -4.71 2.99
N ARG A 203 -1.16 -5.31 3.77
CA ARG A 203 -1.27 -6.77 3.89
C ARG A 203 -1.60 -7.43 2.55
N THR A 204 -2.55 -6.86 1.79
CA THR A 204 -2.89 -7.34 0.46
C THR A 204 -1.69 -7.24 -0.51
N GLY A 205 -0.97 -6.11 -0.49
CA GLY A 205 0.23 -5.93 -1.33
C GLY A 205 1.34 -6.96 -1.01
N MET A 206 1.58 -7.22 0.28
CA MET A 206 2.55 -8.22 0.72
C MET A 206 2.14 -9.64 0.29
N ARG A 207 0.87 -10.02 0.46
CA ARG A 207 0.34 -11.31 0.01
C ARG A 207 0.50 -11.48 -1.50
N LEU A 208 0.22 -10.41 -2.25
CA LEU A 208 0.35 -10.40 -3.69
C LEU A 208 1.80 -10.63 -4.15
N ARG A 209 2.75 -9.91 -3.55
CA ARG A 209 4.19 -10.13 -3.79
C ARG A 209 4.60 -11.56 -3.45
N ALA A 210 4.23 -12.06 -2.28
CA ALA A 210 4.59 -13.41 -1.84
C ALA A 210 4.05 -14.49 -2.81
N ALA A 211 2.82 -14.34 -3.28
CA ALA A 211 2.22 -15.25 -4.26
C ALA A 211 2.95 -15.22 -5.60
N VAL A 212 3.21 -14.02 -6.15
CA VAL A 212 3.92 -13.87 -7.44
C VAL A 212 5.33 -14.46 -7.38
N VAL A 213 6.08 -14.17 -6.32
CA VAL A 213 7.44 -14.72 -6.12
C VAL A 213 7.40 -16.24 -6.01
N CYS A 214 6.48 -16.80 -5.22
CA CYS A 214 6.38 -18.25 -5.04
C CYS A 214 5.99 -18.97 -6.33
N ILE A 215 5.00 -18.46 -7.08
CA ILE A 215 4.56 -19.03 -8.36
C ILE A 215 5.69 -18.94 -9.40
N ALA A 216 6.37 -17.79 -9.49
CA ALA A 216 7.53 -17.63 -10.37
C ALA A 216 8.62 -18.67 -10.04
N PHE A 217 8.94 -18.85 -8.76
CA PHE A 217 9.90 -19.85 -8.30
C PHE A 217 9.50 -21.28 -8.69
N ARG A 218 8.25 -21.68 -8.42
CA ARG A 218 7.72 -23.00 -8.79
C ARG A 218 7.78 -23.23 -10.30
N LYS A 219 7.42 -22.21 -11.09
CA LYS A 219 7.42 -22.30 -12.55
C LYS A 219 8.83 -22.54 -13.08
N MET A 220 9.81 -21.81 -12.56
CA MET A 220 11.21 -21.98 -12.97
C MET A 220 11.75 -23.38 -12.70
N LEU A 221 11.41 -23.97 -11.56
CA LEU A 221 11.84 -25.34 -11.24
C LEU A 221 11.26 -26.38 -12.22
N ARG A 222 10.10 -26.12 -12.81
CA ARG A 222 9.39 -27.02 -13.74
C ARG A 222 9.66 -26.74 -15.23
N LEU A 223 10.36 -25.67 -15.58
CA LEU A 223 10.67 -25.34 -16.98
C LEU A 223 11.71 -26.31 -17.56
N SER A 224 11.48 -26.74 -18.81
CA SER A 224 12.47 -27.49 -19.58
C SER A 224 13.76 -26.67 -19.76
N PRO A 225 14.92 -27.32 -19.96
CA PRO A 225 16.18 -26.61 -20.19
C PRO A 225 16.10 -25.60 -21.34
N SER A 226 15.49 -25.97 -22.46
CA SER A 226 15.33 -25.12 -23.65
C SER A 226 14.45 -23.89 -23.37
N ALA A 227 13.35 -24.07 -22.63
CA ALA A 227 12.47 -22.95 -22.26
C ALA A 227 13.10 -22.04 -21.19
N ARG A 228 13.98 -22.59 -20.34
CA ARG A 228 14.73 -21.84 -19.34
C ARG A 228 15.79 -20.93 -19.97
N LEU A 229 16.43 -21.38 -21.05
CA LEU A 229 17.40 -20.58 -21.82
C LEU A 229 16.78 -19.34 -22.47
N ALA A 230 15.45 -19.30 -22.63
CA ALA A 230 14.74 -18.11 -23.11
C ALA A 230 14.71 -16.95 -22.09
N PHE A 231 15.07 -17.20 -20.83
CA PHE A 231 15.14 -16.20 -19.78
C PHE A 231 16.54 -16.18 -19.16
N SER A 232 17.15 -15.00 -19.07
CA SER A 232 18.39 -14.85 -18.33
C SER A 232 18.15 -14.99 -16.82
N SER A 233 19.17 -15.44 -16.10
CA SER A 233 19.15 -15.47 -14.63
C SER A 233 18.89 -14.07 -14.03
N GLY A 234 19.35 -13.01 -14.71
CA GLY A 234 19.11 -11.61 -14.35
C GLY A 234 17.65 -11.18 -14.49
N GLU A 235 16.98 -11.53 -15.59
CA GLU A 235 15.57 -11.20 -15.80
C GLU A 235 14.66 -11.87 -14.75
N ILE A 236 14.96 -13.13 -14.44
CA ILE A 236 14.26 -13.90 -13.40
C ILE A 236 14.38 -13.24 -12.02
N THR A 237 15.61 -12.90 -11.64
CA THR A 237 15.90 -12.32 -10.33
C THR A 237 15.34 -10.89 -10.23
N ASN A 238 15.33 -10.15 -11.34
CA ASN A 238 14.67 -8.84 -11.41
C ASN A 238 13.15 -8.97 -11.24
N LEU A 239 12.52 -9.95 -11.90
CA LEU A 239 11.09 -10.22 -11.79
C LEU A 239 10.68 -10.53 -10.35
N MET A 240 11.41 -11.44 -9.70
CA MET A 240 11.13 -11.85 -8.31
C MET A 240 11.53 -10.80 -7.27
N GLY A 241 12.50 -9.96 -7.60
CA GLY A 241 13.00 -8.89 -6.75
C GLY A 241 12.24 -7.59 -6.96
N SER A 242 12.67 -6.81 -7.96
CA SER A 242 12.23 -5.42 -8.14
C SER A 242 10.79 -5.32 -8.64
N ASP A 243 10.36 -6.16 -9.59
CA ASP A 243 9.03 -6.06 -10.18
C ASP A 243 7.93 -6.54 -9.22
N ALA A 244 8.15 -7.67 -8.55
CA ALA A 244 7.25 -8.14 -7.50
C ALA A 244 7.18 -7.17 -6.31
N ASN A 245 8.30 -6.52 -5.96
CA ASN A 245 8.29 -5.49 -4.92
C ASN A 245 7.49 -4.26 -5.34
N ARG A 246 7.69 -3.76 -6.57
CA ARG A 246 6.88 -2.67 -7.13
C ARG A 246 5.40 -2.99 -7.06
N LEU A 247 4.98 -4.19 -7.44
CA LEU A 247 3.56 -4.59 -7.38
C LEU A 247 2.96 -4.44 -5.97
N SER A 248 3.70 -4.84 -4.92
CA SER A 248 3.29 -4.62 -3.53
C SER A 248 3.23 -3.14 -3.16
N GLU A 249 4.26 -2.36 -3.52
CA GLU A 249 4.32 -0.92 -3.25
C GLU A 249 3.19 -0.15 -3.92
N LEU A 250 2.71 -0.63 -5.07
CA LEU A 250 1.63 0.00 -5.84
C LEU A 250 0.23 -0.27 -5.29
N THR A 251 0.07 -1.34 -4.51
CA THR A 251 -1.25 -1.75 -4.01
C THR A 251 -1.96 -0.66 -3.19
N PRO A 252 -1.31 0.04 -2.23
CA PRO A 252 -1.94 1.13 -1.47
C PRO A 252 -2.36 2.34 -2.32
N TYR A 253 -1.75 2.50 -3.48
CA TYR A 253 -1.97 3.65 -4.35
C TYR A 253 -3.11 3.45 -5.34
N LEU A 254 -3.53 2.21 -5.59
CA LEU A 254 -4.62 1.91 -6.51
C LEU A 254 -5.94 2.56 -6.07
N HIS A 255 -6.22 2.65 -4.77
CA HIS A 255 -7.41 3.37 -4.29
C HIS A 255 -7.30 4.89 -4.46
N ALA A 256 -6.08 5.46 -4.53
CA ALA A 256 -5.90 6.89 -4.75
C ALA A 256 -6.47 7.35 -6.10
N LEU A 257 -6.59 6.45 -7.07
CA LEU A 257 -7.19 6.73 -8.38
C LEU A 257 -8.62 7.25 -8.29
N TRP A 258 -9.40 6.80 -7.31
CA TRP A 258 -10.80 7.22 -7.15
C TRP A 258 -11.00 8.12 -5.92
N PHE A 259 -10.31 7.90 -4.80
CA PHE A 259 -10.53 8.74 -3.62
C PHE A 259 -9.93 10.13 -3.77
N ALA A 260 -8.78 10.28 -4.45
CA ALA A 260 -8.14 11.59 -4.56
C ALA A 260 -8.98 12.58 -5.38
N PRO A 261 -9.57 12.21 -6.53
CA PRO A 261 -10.53 13.07 -7.21
C PRO A 261 -11.73 13.45 -6.35
N LEU A 262 -12.33 12.50 -5.63
CA LEU A 262 -13.46 12.76 -4.74
C LEU A 262 -13.09 13.75 -3.63
N GLN A 263 -11.90 13.60 -3.05
CA GLN A 263 -11.38 14.49 -2.01
C GLN A 263 -11.16 15.91 -2.54
N VAL A 264 -10.55 16.05 -3.73
CA VAL A 264 -10.35 17.35 -4.38
C VAL A 264 -11.68 18.03 -4.68
N VAL A 265 -12.64 17.30 -5.28
CA VAL A 265 -13.97 17.85 -5.58
C VAL A 265 -14.67 18.29 -4.29
N SER A 266 -14.65 17.45 -3.24
CA SER A 266 -15.27 17.78 -1.95
C SER A 266 -14.66 19.04 -1.33
N ALA A 267 -13.32 19.14 -1.33
CA ALA A 267 -12.62 20.31 -0.82
C ALA A 267 -12.94 21.59 -1.62
N LEU A 268 -13.00 21.50 -2.95
CA LEU A 268 -13.36 22.64 -3.81
C LEU A 268 -14.81 23.07 -3.61
N CYS A 269 -15.74 22.13 -3.45
CA CYS A 269 -17.14 22.43 -3.14
C CYS A 269 -17.28 23.15 -1.80
N LEU A 270 -16.56 22.69 -0.75
CA LEU A 270 -16.54 23.36 0.54
C LEU A 270 -15.95 24.76 0.44
N LEU A 271 -14.80 24.90 -0.23
CA LEU A 271 -14.14 26.20 -0.41
C LEU A 271 -15.05 27.19 -1.16
N TRP A 272 -15.66 26.75 -2.25
CA TRP A 272 -16.59 27.57 -3.03
C TRP A 272 -17.81 27.99 -2.21
N ARG A 273 -18.30 27.12 -1.32
CA ARG A 273 -19.42 27.45 -0.42
C ARG A 273 -19.06 28.51 0.62
N GLU A 274 -17.83 28.53 1.13
CA GLU A 274 -17.41 29.48 2.17
C GLU A 274 -17.03 30.85 1.63
N ILE A 275 -16.27 30.90 0.53
CA ILE A 275 -15.70 32.17 0.01
C ILE A 275 -16.12 32.52 -1.43
N GLY A 276 -16.91 31.67 -2.08
CA GLY A 276 -17.48 31.97 -3.41
C GLY A 276 -16.43 32.15 -4.51
N PRO A 277 -16.70 33.05 -5.49
CA PRO A 277 -15.79 33.33 -6.62
C PRO A 277 -14.40 33.81 -6.19
N SER A 278 -14.24 34.32 -4.97
CA SER A 278 -12.94 34.70 -4.40
C SER A 278 -11.96 33.53 -4.26
N ALA A 279 -12.42 32.28 -4.37
CA ALA A 279 -11.57 31.09 -4.44
C ALA A 279 -10.78 30.95 -5.76
N LEU A 280 -11.20 31.61 -6.84
CA LEU A 280 -10.65 31.41 -8.19
C LEU A 280 -9.13 31.71 -8.30
N PRO A 281 -8.59 32.80 -7.72
CA PRO A 281 -7.15 33.06 -7.77
C PRO A 281 -6.33 31.93 -7.14
N GLY A 282 -6.79 31.38 -6.02
CA GLY A 282 -6.13 30.23 -5.36
C GLY A 282 -6.13 28.98 -6.24
N LEU A 283 -7.24 28.71 -6.94
CA LEU A 283 -7.33 27.59 -7.88
C LEU A 283 -6.37 27.74 -9.07
N VAL A 284 -6.19 28.96 -9.59
CA VAL A 284 -5.22 29.25 -10.65
C VAL A 284 -3.79 28.97 -10.18
N VAL A 285 -3.43 29.38 -8.96
CA VAL A 285 -2.10 29.10 -8.39
C VAL A 285 -1.88 27.59 -8.23
N ILE A 286 -2.86 26.86 -7.70
CA ILE A 286 -2.79 25.38 -7.58
C ILE A 286 -2.62 24.73 -8.95
N ALA A 287 -3.35 25.19 -9.97
CA ALA A 287 -3.21 24.69 -11.32
C ALA A 287 -1.80 24.94 -11.87
N LEU A 288 -1.25 26.14 -11.72
CA LEU A 288 0.12 26.45 -12.16
C LEU A 288 1.16 25.57 -11.46
N LEU A 289 1.02 25.37 -10.15
CA LEU A 289 1.88 24.47 -9.37
C LEU A 289 1.79 23.03 -9.87
N LEU A 290 0.60 22.53 -10.19
CA LEU A 290 0.42 21.19 -10.75
C LEU A 290 1.12 21.05 -12.11
N HIS A 291 1.04 22.06 -12.97
CA HIS A 291 1.74 22.08 -14.25
C HIS A 291 3.26 22.11 -14.06
N ALA A 292 3.75 22.91 -13.12
CA ALA A 292 5.17 22.97 -12.77
C ALA A 292 5.67 21.62 -12.25
N ASN A 293 4.96 21.01 -11.29
CA ASN A 293 5.29 19.69 -10.75
C ASN A 293 5.34 18.62 -11.83
N LYS A 294 4.38 18.64 -12.78
CA LYS A 294 4.40 17.73 -13.93
C LYS A 294 5.64 17.93 -14.81
N ARG A 295 6.07 19.17 -15.05
CA ARG A 295 7.27 19.48 -15.84
C ARG A 295 8.54 19.06 -15.13
N ILE A 296 8.65 19.32 -13.82
CA ILE A 296 9.78 18.91 -12.99
C ILE A 296 9.89 17.38 -13.00
N ALA A 297 8.80 16.67 -12.72
CA ALA A 297 8.76 15.21 -12.75
C ALA A 297 9.21 14.69 -14.13
N ALA A 298 8.70 15.25 -15.23
CA ALA A 298 9.12 14.87 -16.58
C ALA A 298 10.59 15.18 -16.87
N ALA A 299 11.18 16.22 -16.27
CA ALA A 299 12.61 16.49 -16.37
C ALA A 299 13.42 15.46 -15.58
N THR A 300 13.01 15.15 -14.35
CA THR A 300 13.68 14.14 -13.50
C THR A 300 13.67 12.74 -14.13
N TYR A 301 12.64 12.35 -14.88
CA TYR A 301 12.60 11.04 -15.56
C TYR A 301 13.33 10.99 -16.90
N ARG A 302 13.80 12.14 -17.40
CA ARG A 302 14.63 12.20 -18.61
C ARG A 302 16.13 12.15 -18.29
N CYS A 303 16.53 12.41 -17.06
CA CYS A 303 17.88 12.18 -16.53
C CYS A 303 18.02 10.74 -16.04
#